data_AF-T1AX05-F1
#
_entry.id   AF-T1AX05-F1
#
_cell.length_a   1.000
_cell.length_b   1.000
_cell.length_c   1.000
_cell.angle_alpha   90.00
_cell.angle_beta   90.00
_cell.angle_gamma   90.00
#
_symmetry.space_group_name_H-M   'P 1'
#
loop_
_entity.id
_entity.type
_entity.pdbx_description
1 polymer ?
#
loop_
_entity_poly.entity_id
_entity_poly.type
_entity_poly.pdbx_seq_one_letter_code
_entity_poly.pdbx_strand_id
1 'polypeptide(L)'
;MAAAPAEPAPEAPTPSGGGLMAPATTLDRCATGIDGLDNILYGGVPRGNMVLVAGSVGTGKTTLCLEFLVRGAERGERSLFVSVTESSDKLIQNLSTFEFFRADLVTNGSLVFVDLPVLYDRLGLEHEELTPDEIAIL
;
A
#
# COMPACT_ATOMS: atom_id res chain seq x y z
N MET A 1 -17.76 21.01 27.55
CA MET A 1 -16.69 21.48 26.63
C MET A 1 -17.01 20.90 25.27
N ALA A 2 -17.68 21.65 24.41
CA ALA A 2 -18.13 21.17 23.10
C ALA A 2 -16.97 21.28 22.11
N ALA A 3 -16.67 20.20 21.40
CA ALA A 3 -15.69 20.19 20.33
C ALA A 3 -16.14 21.13 19.22
N ALA A 4 -15.24 22.02 18.79
CA ALA A 4 -15.46 22.88 17.64
C ALA A 4 -15.62 22.01 16.36
N PRO A 5 -16.52 22.38 15.43
CA PRO A 5 -16.62 21.69 14.15
C PRO A 5 -15.34 21.88 13.35
N ALA A 6 -14.86 20.82 12.71
CA ALA A 6 -13.72 20.86 11.80
C ALA A 6 -13.99 21.84 10.66
N GLU A 7 -13.04 22.75 10.40
CA GLU A 7 -13.11 23.64 9.25
C GLU A 7 -13.12 22.83 7.94
N PRO A 8 -13.93 23.21 6.95
CA PRO A 8 -13.92 22.57 5.65
C PRO A 8 -12.57 22.78 4.95
N ALA A 9 -12.08 21.74 4.29
CA ALA A 9 -10.85 21.76 3.51
C ALA A 9 -10.85 22.90 2.46
N PRO A 10 -9.69 23.50 2.14
CA PRO A 10 -9.61 24.62 1.20
C PRO A 10 -10.13 24.22 -0.18
N GLU A 11 -11.04 25.05 -0.70
CA GLU A 11 -11.69 24.88 -1.99
C GLU A 11 -10.65 24.95 -3.12
N ALA A 12 -10.66 23.94 -4.02
CA ALA A 12 -9.69 23.81 -5.10
C ALA A 12 -9.78 25.00 -6.08
N PRO A 13 -8.66 25.44 -6.68
CA PRO A 13 -8.65 26.57 -7.61
C PRO A 13 -9.44 26.23 -8.88
N THR A 14 -10.37 27.11 -9.27
CA THR A 14 -11.11 27.02 -10.53
C THR A 14 -10.18 27.25 -11.74
N PRO A 15 -10.16 26.35 -12.74
CA PRO A 15 -9.31 26.53 -13.92
C PRO A 15 -9.91 27.57 -14.88
N SER A 16 -9.21 28.68 -15.10
CA SER A 16 -9.51 29.68 -16.12
C SER A 16 -8.48 29.62 -17.25
N GLY A 17 -8.88 29.22 -18.46
CA GLY A 17 -8.07 29.40 -19.68
C GLY A 17 -8.12 28.21 -20.65
N GLY A 18 -8.49 28.48 -21.90
CA GLY A 18 -8.80 27.49 -22.93
C GLY A 18 -7.60 26.80 -23.59
N GLY A 19 -7.80 25.53 -23.90
CA GLY A 19 -6.92 24.61 -24.62
C GLY A 19 -7.54 23.22 -24.47
N LEU A 20 -7.53 22.39 -25.52
CA LEU A 20 -8.16 21.06 -25.53
C LEU A 20 -7.79 20.23 -24.28
N MET A 21 -8.65 20.23 -23.27
CA MET A 21 -8.59 19.37 -22.11
C MET A 21 -9.95 18.70 -22.01
N ALA A 22 -9.96 17.37 -22.13
CA ALA A 22 -11.08 16.57 -21.63
C ALA A 22 -11.39 17.03 -20.19
N PRO A 23 -12.67 17.07 -19.76
CA PRO A 23 -13.02 17.56 -18.43
C PRO A 23 -12.12 16.86 -17.40
N ALA A 24 -11.46 17.64 -16.54
CA ALA A 24 -10.62 17.11 -15.48
C ALA A 24 -11.53 16.32 -14.53
N THR A 25 -11.72 15.04 -14.83
CA THR A 25 -12.33 14.08 -13.93
C THR A 25 -11.40 14.03 -12.73
N THR A 26 -11.81 14.61 -11.61
CA THR A 26 -11.16 14.40 -10.32
C THR A 26 -11.05 12.91 -10.10
N LEU A 27 -9.85 12.36 -10.33
CA LEU A 27 -9.56 10.96 -10.10
C LEU A 27 -9.82 10.69 -8.62
N ASP A 28 -10.63 9.68 -8.35
CA ASP A 28 -10.84 9.20 -6.99
C ASP A 28 -9.49 8.79 -6.38
N ARG A 29 -9.23 9.15 -5.12
CA ARG A 29 -7.93 8.94 -4.46
C ARG A 29 -8.06 8.06 -3.23
N CYS A 30 -7.08 7.19 -3.05
CA CYS A 30 -6.85 6.40 -1.86
C CYS A 30 -5.83 7.13 -0.97
N ALA A 31 -6.31 7.72 0.12
CA ALA A 31 -5.45 8.30 1.14
C ALA A 31 -4.59 7.20 1.76
N THR A 32 -3.28 7.41 1.83
CA THR A 32 -2.34 6.44 2.38
C THR A 32 -2.42 6.32 3.89
N GLY A 33 -2.93 7.36 4.58
CA GLY A 33 -2.93 7.43 6.04
C GLY A 33 -1.57 7.80 6.63
N ILE A 34 -0.62 8.18 5.78
CA ILE A 34 0.71 8.68 6.15
C ILE A 34 0.74 10.16 5.78
N ASP A 35 0.56 11.04 6.77
CA ASP A 35 0.30 12.48 6.55
C ASP A 35 1.30 13.15 5.60
N GLY A 36 2.60 12.87 5.79
CA GLY A 36 3.65 13.43 4.93
C GLY A 36 3.54 12.97 3.47
N LEU A 37 3.17 11.71 3.25
CA LEU A 37 3.02 11.15 1.90
C LEU A 37 1.72 11.65 1.25
N ASP A 38 0.61 11.69 2.00
CA ASP A 38 -0.67 12.20 1.51
C ASP A 38 -0.58 13.68 1.12
N ASN A 39 0.18 14.48 1.86
CA ASN A 39 0.44 15.88 1.51
C ASN A 39 1.21 15.99 0.18
N ILE A 40 2.26 15.17 -0.01
CA ILE A 40 3.05 15.17 -1.25
C ILE A 40 2.23 14.67 -2.45
N LEU A 41 1.33 13.71 -2.24
CA LEU A 41 0.52 13.10 -3.27
C LEU A 41 -0.82 13.82 -3.52
N TYR A 42 -1.08 14.95 -2.85
CA TYR A 42 -2.32 15.72 -2.93
C TYR A 42 -3.56 14.88 -2.56
N GLY A 43 -3.53 14.24 -1.39
CA GLY A 43 -4.62 13.41 -0.86
C GLY A 43 -4.50 11.92 -1.18
N GLY A 44 -3.30 11.47 -1.57
CA GLY A 44 -2.98 10.05 -1.74
C GLY A 44 -2.95 9.57 -3.19
N VAL A 45 -2.88 8.25 -3.36
CA VAL A 45 -2.67 7.57 -4.64
C VAL A 45 -3.98 7.53 -5.43
N PRO A 46 -4.01 7.84 -6.74
CA PRO A 46 -5.22 7.65 -7.55
C PRO A 46 -5.70 6.19 -7.50
N ARG A 47 -6.99 5.98 -7.23
CA ARG A 47 -7.59 4.64 -7.14
C ARG A 47 -7.46 3.90 -8.47
N GLY A 48 -7.14 2.61 -8.40
CA GLY A 48 -6.94 1.74 -9.56
C GLY A 48 -5.52 1.77 -10.15
N ASN A 49 -4.61 2.58 -9.59
CA ASN A 49 -3.23 2.64 -10.07
C ASN A 49 -2.33 1.60 -9.40
N MET A 50 -1.34 1.14 -10.15
CA MET A 50 -0.19 0.40 -9.64
C MET A 50 0.92 1.39 -9.25
N VAL A 51 1.51 1.21 -8.07
CA VAL A 51 2.56 2.08 -7.54
C VAL A 51 3.82 1.27 -7.28
N LEU A 52 4.95 1.76 -7.78
CA LEU A 52 6.28 1.22 -7.50
C LEU A 52 6.94 2.04 -6.39
N VAL A 53 7.30 1.39 -5.29
CA VAL A 53 8.12 1.98 -4.22
C VAL A 53 9.57 1.51 -4.40
N ALA A 54 10.43 2.41 -4.85
CA ALA A 54 11.84 2.12 -5.14
C ALA A 54 12.79 2.86 -4.17
N GLY A 55 13.95 2.25 -3.90
CA GLY A 55 14.97 2.81 -3.02
C GLY A 55 15.98 1.77 -2.53
N SER A 56 17.12 2.23 -2.02
CA SER A 56 18.19 1.38 -1.49
C SER A 56 17.73 0.45 -0.36
N VAL A 57 18.49 -0.59 -0.07
CA VAL A 57 18.24 -1.46 1.10
C VAL A 57 18.15 -0.62 2.38
N GLY A 58 17.23 -0.97 3.28
CA GLY A 58 17.07 -0.28 4.56
C GLY A 58 16.31 1.05 4.53
N THR A 59 15.90 1.57 3.36
CA THR A 59 15.14 2.85 3.28
C THR A 59 13.67 2.75 3.72
N GLY A 60 13.23 1.63 4.29
CA GLY A 60 11.88 1.48 4.82
C GLY A 60 10.78 1.14 3.80
N LYS A 61 11.11 0.67 2.60
CA LYS A 61 10.10 0.30 1.57
C LYS A 61 9.02 -0.65 2.08
N THR A 62 9.45 -1.75 2.70
CA THR A 62 8.55 -2.76 3.26
C THR A 62 7.69 -2.16 4.37
N THR A 63 8.29 -1.38 5.27
CA THR A 63 7.58 -0.66 6.33
C THR A 63 6.53 0.29 5.76
N LEU A 64 6.87 1.08 4.74
CA LEU A 64 5.94 2.02 4.09
C LEU A 64 4.73 1.27 3.50
N CYS A 65 4.98 0.19 2.76
CA CYS A 65 3.91 -0.61 2.16
C CYS A 65 3.02 -1.25 3.23
N LEU A 66 3.61 -1.76 4.31
CA LEU A 66 2.86 -2.40 5.39
C LEU A 66 2.06 -1.39 6.20
N GLU A 67 2.60 -0.21 6.49
CA GLU A 67 1.86 0.86 7.14
C GLU A 67 0.65 1.26 6.29
N PHE A 68 0.83 1.48 4.99
CA PHE A 68 -0.28 1.74 4.07
C PHE A 68 -1.39 0.67 4.16
N LEU A 69 -1.01 -0.61 4.14
CA LEU A 69 -1.96 -1.72 4.26
C LEU A 69 -2.66 -1.77 5.61
N VAL A 70 -1.95 -1.48 6.71
CA VAL A 70 -2.53 -1.42 8.05
C VAL A 70 -3.54 -0.27 8.14
N ARG A 71 -3.19 0.94 7.69
CA ARG A 71 -4.11 2.09 7.68
C ARG A 71 -5.36 1.82 6.83
N GLY A 72 -5.20 1.12 5.69
CA GLY A 72 -6.33 0.66 4.88
C GLY A 72 -7.24 -0.31 5.64
N ALA A 73 -6.64 -1.31 6.30
CA ALA A 73 -7.38 -2.29 7.09
C ALA A 73 -8.11 -1.67 8.29
N GLU A 74 -7.51 -0.68 8.96
CA GLU A 74 -8.18 0.09 10.03
C GLU A 74 -9.42 0.86 9.53
N ARG A 75 -9.44 1.24 8.25
CA ARG A 75 -10.57 1.90 7.59
C ARG A 75 -11.59 0.91 7.01
N GLY A 76 -11.41 -0.40 7.26
CA GLY A 76 -12.29 -1.46 6.79
C GLY A 76 -12.00 -1.95 5.37
N GLU A 77 -10.86 -1.58 4.78
CA GLU A 77 -10.41 -2.15 3.51
C GLU A 77 -9.80 -3.55 3.73
N ARG A 78 -9.86 -4.42 2.72
CA ARG A 78 -9.17 -5.71 2.76
C ARG A 78 -7.77 -5.53 2.20
N SER A 79 -6.78 -5.86 3.02
CA SER A 79 -5.36 -5.68 2.73
C SER A 79 -4.64 -7.01 2.59
N LEU A 80 -3.80 -7.13 1.56
CA LEU A 80 -2.99 -8.32 1.30
C LEU A 80 -1.54 -7.91 1.11
N PHE A 81 -0.64 -8.53 1.86
CA PHE A 81 0.80 -8.44 1.65
C PHE A 81 1.33 -9.76 1.13
N VAL A 82 1.91 -9.76 -0.07
CA VAL A 82 2.57 -10.94 -0.64
C VAL A 82 4.08 -10.76 -0.52
N SER A 83 4.72 -11.65 0.23
CA SER A 83 6.16 -11.65 0.43
C SER A 83 6.84 -12.69 -0.48
N VAL A 84 7.93 -12.30 -1.12
CA VAL A 84 8.74 -13.18 -1.98
C VAL A 84 10.00 -13.67 -1.24
N THR A 85 10.55 -12.86 -0.34
CA THR A 85 11.89 -13.10 0.24
C THR A 85 11.89 -13.34 1.74
N GLU A 86 10.91 -12.81 2.47
CA GLU A 86 10.89 -12.81 3.93
C GLU A 86 9.66 -13.56 4.46
N SER A 87 9.83 -14.35 5.52
CA SER A 87 8.70 -15.11 6.05
C SER A 87 7.67 -14.22 6.74
N SER A 88 6.40 -14.63 6.70
CA SER A 88 5.30 -13.87 7.33
C SER A 88 5.53 -13.64 8.83
N ASP A 89 6.07 -14.64 9.54
CA ASP A 89 6.36 -14.53 10.97
C ASP A 89 7.41 -13.44 11.28
N LYS A 90 8.47 -13.35 10.47
CA LYS A 90 9.50 -12.32 10.63
C LYS A 90 8.95 -10.93 10.33
N LEU A 91 8.15 -10.80 9.29
CA LEU A 91 7.49 -9.53 8.96
C LEU A 91 6.59 -9.06 10.10
N ILE A 92 5.75 -9.95 10.65
CA ILE A 92 4.87 -9.63 11.77
C ILE A 92 5.68 -9.26 13.01
N GLN A 93 6.76 -10.00 13.30
CA GLN A 93 7.65 -9.68 14.41
C GLN A 93 8.28 -8.29 14.25
N ASN A 94 8.79 -7.95 13.06
CA ASN A 94 9.35 -6.63 12.79
C ASN A 94 8.29 -5.53 12.94
N LEU A 95 7.06 -5.77 12.43
CA LEU A 95 5.95 -4.84 12.53
C LEU A 95 5.46 -4.60 13.96
N SER A 96 5.55 -5.61 14.83
CA SER A 96 5.10 -5.51 16.22
C SER A 96 5.81 -4.41 17.03
N THR A 97 6.95 -3.91 16.54
CA THR A 97 7.70 -2.81 17.15
C THR A 97 7.16 -1.42 16.79
N PHE A 98 6.28 -1.32 15.79
CA PHE A 98 5.72 -0.06 15.31
C PHE A 98 4.36 0.23 15.96
N GLU A 99 4.14 1.48 16.35
CA GLU A 99 2.90 1.91 17.02
C GLU A 99 1.65 1.78 16.14
N PHE A 100 1.80 1.89 14.81
CA PHE A 100 0.68 1.75 13.89
C PHE A 100 0.22 0.29 13.76
N PHE A 101 1.02 -0.70 14.14
CA PHE A 101 0.69 -2.10 13.89
C PHE A 101 -0.37 -2.63 14.87
N ARG A 102 -1.34 -3.36 14.32
CA ARG A 102 -2.49 -3.89 15.03
C ARG A 102 -2.64 -5.38 14.74
N ALA A 103 -2.24 -6.22 15.69
CA ALA A 103 -2.27 -7.68 15.55
C ALA A 103 -3.70 -8.24 15.37
N ASP A 104 -4.71 -7.52 15.85
CA ASP A 104 -6.11 -7.87 15.68
C ASP A 104 -6.56 -7.84 14.21
N LEU A 105 -5.96 -6.98 13.37
CA LEU A 105 -6.25 -6.92 11.92
C LEU A 105 -5.81 -8.19 11.19
N VAL A 106 -4.76 -8.84 11.67
CA VAL A 106 -4.29 -10.12 11.12
C VAL A 106 -5.24 -11.23 11.56
N THR A 107 -5.59 -11.25 12.85
CA THR A 107 -6.43 -12.29 13.44
C THR A 107 -7.86 -12.27 12.88
N ASN A 108 -8.40 -11.10 12.58
CA ASN A 108 -9.73 -10.94 12.00
C ASN A 108 -9.76 -11.06 10.45
N GLY A 109 -8.60 -11.24 9.80
CA GLY A 109 -8.48 -11.43 8.36
C GLY A 109 -8.59 -10.16 7.50
N SER A 110 -8.60 -8.97 8.11
CA SER A 110 -8.59 -7.70 7.35
C SER A 110 -7.21 -7.39 6.76
N LEU A 111 -6.14 -7.87 7.40
CA LEU A 111 -4.77 -7.85 6.89
C LEU A 111 -4.25 -9.28 6.75
N VAL A 112 -4.01 -9.72 5.53
CA VAL A 112 -3.53 -11.07 5.23
C VAL A 112 -2.08 -11.01 4.74
N PHE A 113 -1.25 -11.91 5.26
CA PHE A 113 0.11 -12.14 4.77
C PHE A 113 0.15 -13.43 3.97
N VAL A 114 0.74 -13.38 2.79
CA VAL A 114 1.01 -14.55 1.95
C VAL A 114 2.51 -14.65 1.76
N ASP A 115 3.07 -15.72 2.32
CA ASP A 115 4.45 -16.15 2.08
C ASP A 115 4.46 -16.99 0.80
N LEU A 116 5.06 -16.45 -0.26
CA LEU A 116 5.01 -17.06 -1.58
C LEU A 116 5.78 -18.40 -1.63
N PRO A 117 7.01 -18.53 -1.08
CA PRO A 117 7.66 -19.83 -0.89
C PRO A 117 6.79 -20.88 -0.18
N VAL A 118 6.15 -20.52 0.93
CA VAL A 118 5.28 -21.46 1.67
C VAL A 118 4.03 -21.81 0.87
N LEU A 119 3.47 -20.85 0.13
CA LEU A 119 2.31 -21.10 -0.73
C LEU A 119 2.65 -22.09 -1.84
N TYR A 120 3.81 -21.96 -2.48
CA TYR A 120 4.24 -22.89 -3.53
C TYR A 120 4.44 -24.31 -3.02
N ASP A 121 5.11 -24.49 -1.87
CA ASP A 121 5.28 -25.79 -1.22
C ASP A 121 3.92 -26.45 -0.92
N ARG A 122 2.98 -25.68 -0.35
CA ARG A 122 1.63 -26.17 -0.04
C ARG A 122 0.81 -26.53 -1.28
N LEU A 123 1.06 -25.86 -2.40
CA LEU A 123 0.39 -26.14 -3.67
C LEU A 123 1.05 -27.28 -4.44
N GLY A 124 2.21 -27.79 -3.98
CA GLY A 124 2.98 -28.80 -4.71
C GLY A 124 3.48 -28.27 -6.06
N LEU A 125 3.70 -26.96 -6.16
CA LEU A 125 4.23 -26.34 -7.38
C LEU A 125 5.74 -26.53 -7.40
N GLU A 126 6.22 -27.29 -8.38
CA GLU A 126 7.66 -27.41 -8.63
C GLU A 126 8.19 -26.10 -9.23
N HIS A 127 9.39 -25.70 -8.80
CA HIS A 127 10.09 -24.58 -9.42
C HIS A 127 10.62 -25.04 -10.77
N GLU A 128 10.03 -24.54 -11.85
CA GLU A 128 10.67 -24.62 -13.17
C GLU A 128 11.87 -23.66 -13.13
N GLU A 129 13.08 -24.22 -13.18
CA GLU A 129 14.29 -23.40 -13.32
C GLU A 129 14.23 -22.74 -14.70
N LEU A 130 13.88 -21.45 -14.72
CA LEU A 130 13.93 -20.65 -15.94
C LEU A 130 15.35 -20.68 -16.47
N THR A 131 15.49 -21.11 -17.71
CA THR A 131 16.77 -21.06 -18.40
C THR A 131 17.21 -19.59 -18.56
N PRO A 132 18.53 -19.29 -18.59
CA PRO A 132 19.01 -17.93 -18.74
C PRO A 132 18.42 -17.19 -19.97
N ASP A 133 18.10 -17.94 -21.02
CA ASP A 133 17.48 -17.42 -22.25
C ASP A 133 16.02 -16.96 -22.02
N GLU A 134 15.29 -17.60 -21.11
CA GLU A 134 13.92 -17.21 -20.73
C GLU A 134 13.91 -15.99 -19.81
N ILE A 135 14.92 -15.84 -18.95
CA ILE A 135 15.07 -14.66 -18.06
C ILE A 135 15.31 -13.39 -18.87
N ALA A 136 16.02 -13.47 -19.99
CA ALA A 136 16.35 -12.31 -20.82
C ALA A 136 15.14 -11.69 -21.56
N ILE A 137 13.98 -12.34 -21.53
CA ILE A 137 12.76 -11.94 -22.27
C ILE A 137 11.70 -11.31 -21.34
N LEU A 138 11.87 -11.38 -20.02
CA LEU A 138 10.99 -10.79 -18.99
C LEU A 138 11.47 -9.39 -18.55
#